data_AF-A0A7Y5NPJ8-F1
#
_entry.id   AF-A0A7Y5NPJ8-F1
#
_cell.length_a   1.000
_cell.length_b   1.000
_cell.length_c   1.000
_cell.angle_alpha   90.00
_cell.angle_beta   90.00
_cell.angle_gamma   90.00
#
_symmetry.space_group_name_H-M   'P 1'
#
loop_
_entity.id
_entity.type
_entity.pdbx_description
1 polymer ?
#
loop_
_entity_poly.entity_id
_entity_poly.type
_entity_poly.pdbx_seq_one_letter_code
_entity_poly.pdbx_strand_id
1 'polypeptide(L)'
;MTLGRAFLSTAVFAAAAGFVGCIDSTPIDPGTDDPNDPQNDEQAICLLHNCTEDAHCGACSDGRNTCLVEEGRCVACDAGTNSGCPDGMECSSWGNCVPEGLTCPTDDHGTPTIGCAVSSDCAACDPMHQICDTTSGHCVACTSGDTSACQSTDICVANTCSAECPSSCNMDSDCSQCGGPGAEAHACNAHICSECSPSVPCPNGETCSPQGVCVEQCGTDGDGTCASDADCNGCGAENKECHKPLNDDVGTCGPSAAGCSDLSSHGSLVLPEPWSNFTNTCSDDGDCAGVGATLNVGKMLRDLTGFDDIGDANITYGMNACAAVSIGETSCGVCVPCREDSDCAPIDIDQVAGDAFGPIGSLAAALLLDLVFGPNEHQVNMYCEQVAGGYGVCTPCPGIIYECGVDGGGGGGGGGGSGTCDHDACDVGSAMDPSCDSCASDLCSVDPYCCDTEWDAQCVSEVAQYCGLSCEDGGGGGGGGGGGGTICHDECTPGDPMDPASCGGCVEVICQQDAYCCDTEWDSVCVGYVDEYCSPPC
;
A
#
# COMPACT_ATOMS: atom_id res chain seq x y z
N MET A 1 -3.79 70.06 -48.00
CA MET A 1 -3.86 69.61 -49.41
C MET A 1 -3.02 68.34 -49.50
N THR A 2 -3.43 67.18 -49.98
CA THR A 2 -4.66 66.70 -50.61
C THR A 2 -4.36 65.21 -50.85
N LEU A 3 -5.21 64.30 -50.34
CA LEU A 3 -5.51 62.93 -50.83
C LEU A 3 -4.35 61.92 -51.02
N GLY A 4 -4.43 60.65 -50.61
CA GLY A 4 -5.60 59.77 -50.49
C GLY A 4 -5.86 59.00 -51.80
N ARG A 5 -6.23 57.71 -51.66
CA ARG A 5 -6.78 56.75 -52.66
C ARG A 5 -5.75 55.75 -53.24
N ALA A 6 -6.04 54.47 -53.45
CA ALA A 6 -7.24 53.63 -53.27
C ALA A 6 -6.96 52.23 -53.87
N PHE A 7 -7.42 51.15 -53.21
CA PHE A 7 -8.04 49.92 -53.77
C PHE A 7 -7.21 49.01 -54.74
N LEU A 8 -7.33 47.67 -54.84
CA LEU A 8 -8.41 46.66 -54.73
C LEU A 8 -7.71 45.30 -54.37
N SER A 9 -8.16 44.53 -53.37
CA SER A 9 -9.03 43.33 -53.41
C SER A 9 -8.59 42.11 -54.24
N THR A 10 -8.32 40.98 -53.54
CA THR A 10 -8.94 39.67 -53.81
C THR A 10 -9.21 38.97 -52.48
N ALA A 11 -10.44 38.48 -52.31
CA ALA A 11 -10.95 37.76 -51.15
C ALA A 11 -10.89 36.23 -51.38
N VAL A 12 -10.73 35.45 -50.31
CA VAL A 12 -11.33 34.11 -50.19
C VAL A 12 -11.81 33.92 -48.74
N PHE A 13 -13.04 33.43 -48.63
CA PHE A 13 -13.85 33.19 -47.44
C PHE A 13 -13.51 31.84 -46.77
N ALA A 14 -13.56 31.84 -45.43
CA ALA A 14 -14.12 30.87 -44.47
C ALA A 14 -13.92 29.34 -44.66
N ALA A 15 -13.44 28.69 -43.60
CA ALA A 15 -14.23 27.72 -42.83
C ALA A 15 -13.60 27.49 -41.43
N ALA A 16 -14.43 27.58 -40.40
CA ALA A 16 -14.13 27.23 -39.02
C ALA A 16 -14.57 25.80 -38.73
N ALA A 17 -13.72 25.04 -38.06
CA ALA A 17 -13.98 23.86 -37.22
C ALA A 17 -12.66 23.68 -36.43
N GLY A 18 -12.58 23.72 -35.10
CA GLY A 18 -13.49 23.15 -34.12
C GLY A 18 -12.91 21.83 -33.62
N PHE A 19 -11.79 21.87 -32.89
CA PHE A 19 -11.34 20.79 -32.02
C PHE A 19 -10.61 21.38 -30.81
N VAL A 20 -11.18 21.10 -29.65
CA VAL A 20 -10.63 21.31 -28.32
C VAL A 20 -9.62 20.18 -28.08
N GLY A 21 -8.43 20.53 -27.62
CA GLY A 21 -7.38 19.60 -27.20
C GLY A 21 -6.58 20.26 -26.08
N CYS A 22 -6.43 19.53 -24.98
CA CYS A 22 -6.16 19.98 -23.62
C CYS A 22 -4.74 20.55 -23.39
N ILE A 23 -4.76 21.62 -22.58
CA ILE A 23 -3.80 22.18 -21.60
C ILE A 23 -2.31 21.77 -21.58
N ASP A 24 -1.54 22.86 -21.49
CA ASP A 24 -0.11 23.09 -21.35
C ASP A 24 0.31 22.91 -19.88
N SER A 25 1.38 22.16 -19.64
CA SER A 25 1.93 21.87 -18.30
C SER A 25 2.71 23.08 -17.77
N THR A 26 2.23 23.69 -16.67
CA THR A 26 3.08 24.54 -15.81
C THR A 26 2.86 24.18 -14.32
N PRO A 27 3.88 24.39 -13.46
CA PRO A 27 3.96 23.78 -12.12
C PRO A 27 3.07 24.50 -11.09
N ILE A 28 2.52 23.73 -10.15
CA ILE A 28 1.65 24.19 -9.06
C ILE A 28 2.50 24.81 -7.93
N ASP A 29 2.11 26.03 -7.53
CA ASP A 29 2.63 26.83 -6.41
C ASP A 29 1.59 26.79 -5.27
N PRO A 30 1.94 26.38 -4.03
CA PRO A 30 0.97 26.28 -2.94
C PRO A 30 0.85 27.62 -2.21
N GLY A 31 -0.29 28.29 -2.41
CA GLY A 31 -0.88 29.19 -1.40
C GLY A 31 -1.06 30.65 -1.81
N THR A 32 -2.32 31.04 -2.03
CA THR A 32 -2.96 32.13 -1.29
C THR A 32 -4.48 32.02 -1.48
N ASP A 33 -5.22 31.88 -0.38
CA ASP A 33 -6.68 31.99 -0.34
C ASP A 33 -7.14 33.40 -0.78
N ASP A 34 -7.60 33.55 -2.01
CA ASP A 34 -8.40 34.70 -2.45
C ASP A 34 -9.86 34.27 -2.65
N PRO A 35 -10.82 34.75 -1.82
CA PRO A 35 -12.22 34.37 -1.90
C PRO A 35 -12.98 34.97 -3.11
N ASN A 36 -12.30 35.49 -4.14
CA ASN A 36 -12.93 36.09 -5.32
C ASN A 36 -12.37 35.64 -6.68
N ASP A 37 -11.66 34.51 -6.77
CA ASP A 37 -11.25 33.94 -8.07
C ASP A 37 -12.41 33.16 -8.73
N PRO A 38 -12.86 33.53 -9.95
CA PRO A 38 -13.92 32.82 -10.68
C PRO A 38 -13.47 31.52 -11.37
N GLN A 39 -12.29 30.97 -11.07
CA GLN A 39 -11.78 29.69 -11.63
C GLN A 39 -11.68 28.55 -10.61
N ASN A 40 -12.38 28.64 -9.47
CA ASN A 40 -12.46 27.56 -8.48
C ASN A 40 -13.58 26.56 -8.82
N ASP A 41 -13.57 26.05 -10.06
CA ASP A 41 -14.30 24.84 -10.40
C ASP A 41 -13.36 23.66 -10.11
N GLU A 42 -13.31 23.26 -8.84
CA GLU A 42 -12.94 21.89 -8.49
C GLU A 42 -13.71 20.96 -9.44
N GLN A 43 -13.02 19.99 -10.03
CA GLN A 43 -13.62 19.10 -11.02
C GLN A 43 -14.82 18.41 -10.38
N ALA A 44 -16.02 18.88 -10.70
CA ALA A 44 -17.24 18.35 -10.14
C ALA A 44 -17.34 16.86 -10.51
N ILE A 45 -17.25 15.99 -9.51
CA ILE A 45 -17.45 14.54 -9.66
C ILE A 45 -18.82 14.17 -9.09
N CYS A 46 -19.29 12.97 -9.44
CA CYS A 46 -20.49 12.39 -8.84
C CYS A 46 -20.17 11.02 -8.23
N LEU A 47 -19.87 11.01 -6.94
CA LEU A 47 -19.74 9.79 -6.14
C LEU A 47 -21.07 9.50 -5.43
N LEU A 48 -22.09 9.12 -6.21
CA LEU A 48 -23.48 8.99 -5.76
C LEU A 48 -23.66 8.15 -4.48
N HIS A 49 -22.85 7.11 -4.30
CA HIS A 49 -22.93 6.15 -3.19
C HIS A 49 -21.64 6.01 -2.35
N ASN A 50 -20.68 6.92 -2.51
CA ASN A 50 -19.44 6.88 -1.71
C ASN A 50 -18.86 8.29 -1.50
N CYS A 51 -19.73 9.25 -1.20
CA CYS A 51 -19.31 10.60 -0.89
C CYS A 51 -18.83 10.70 0.56
N THR A 52 -17.85 11.56 0.81
CA THR A 52 -17.38 11.91 2.17
C THR A 52 -17.50 13.41 2.46
N GLU A 53 -17.79 14.20 1.42
CA GLU A 53 -17.99 15.64 1.47
C GLU A 53 -18.86 16.10 0.28
N ASP A 54 -19.45 17.28 0.38
CA ASP A 54 -20.38 17.82 -0.63
C ASP A 54 -19.72 18.01 -2.01
N ALA A 55 -18.42 18.29 -2.06
CA ALA A 55 -17.68 18.45 -3.32
C ALA A 55 -17.76 17.18 -4.20
N HIS A 56 -17.85 16.00 -3.58
CA HIS A 56 -17.98 14.72 -4.28
C HIS A 56 -19.33 14.52 -4.99
N CYS A 57 -20.29 15.41 -4.74
CA CYS A 57 -21.65 15.36 -5.27
C CYS A 57 -21.91 16.43 -6.34
N GLY A 58 -20.93 17.28 -6.64
CA GLY A 58 -21.10 18.48 -7.47
C GLY A 58 -21.60 18.21 -8.90
N ALA A 59 -21.31 17.05 -9.48
CA ALA A 59 -21.77 16.67 -10.82
C ALA A 59 -22.94 15.68 -10.83
N CYS A 60 -23.54 15.37 -9.67
CA CYS A 60 -24.67 14.45 -9.62
C CYS A 60 -25.96 15.06 -10.19
N SER A 61 -26.72 14.24 -10.91
CA SER A 61 -28.02 14.59 -11.49
C SER A 61 -29.09 14.84 -10.42
N ASP A 62 -30.19 15.46 -10.83
CA ASP A 62 -31.39 15.70 -10.00
C ASP A 62 -31.17 16.57 -8.75
N GLY A 63 -30.08 17.34 -8.74
CA GLY A 63 -29.74 18.26 -7.64
C GLY A 63 -29.18 17.55 -6.42
N ARG A 64 -28.71 16.31 -6.55
CA ARG A 64 -28.06 15.53 -5.48
C ARG A 64 -26.64 16.04 -5.20
N ASN A 65 -26.51 17.28 -4.78
CA ASN A 65 -25.23 17.98 -4.61
C ASN A 65 -24.73 18.04 -3.16
N THR A 66 -25.43 17.38 -2.23
CA THR A 66 -25.11 17.37 -0.80
C THR A 66 -24.77 15.96 -0.36
N CYS A 67 -23.67 15.76 0.37
CA CYS A 67 -23.26 14.47 0.88
C CYS A 67 -23.85 14.21 2.25
N LEU A 68 -24.61 13.12 2.39
CA LEU A 68 -25.01 12.60 3.68
C LEU A 68 -23.92 11.67 4.22
N VAL A 69 -22.92 12.26 4.88
CA VAL A 69 -21.67 11.59 5.29
C VAL A 69 -21.90 10.30 6.09
N GLU A 70 -22.92 10.28 6.98
CA GLU A 70 -23.24 9.08 7.78
C GLU A 70 -23.71 7.89 6.92
N GLU A 71 -24.27 8.16 5.74
CA GLU A 71 -24.76 7.13 4.81
C GLU A 71 -23.89 7.03 3.54
N GLY A 72 -22.84 7.85 3.42
CA GLY A 72 -21.93 7.87 2.29
C GLY A 72 -22.56 8.21 0.94
N ARG A 73 -23.71 8.88 0.89
CA ARG A 73 -24.47 9.08 -0.36
C ARG A 73 -24.86 10.53 -0.65
N CYS A 74 -24.91 10.87 -1.94
CA CYS A 74 -25.33 12.19 -2.40
C CYS A 74 -26.87 12.30 -2.43
N VAL A 75 -27.41 13.32 -1.76
CA VAL A 75 -28.85 13.60 -1.63
C VAL A 75 -29.17 15.02 -2.12
N ALA A 76 -30.41 15.21 -2.57
CA ALA A 76 -30.94 16.52 -2.96
C ALA A 76 -31.57 17.27 -1.77
N CYS A 77 -31.91 16.55 -0.70
CA CYS A 77 -32.50 17.09 0.51
C CYS A 77 -32.26 16.17 1.70
N ASP A 78 -32.44 16.72 2.90
CA ASP A 78 -32.33 15.97 4.15
C ASP A 78 -33.72 15.88 4.83
N ALA A 79 -34.19 14.64 4.98
CA ALA A 79 -35.47 14.32 5.58
C ALA A 79 -35.53 14.61 7.10
N GLY A 80 -34.38 14.61 7.78
CA GLY A 80 -34.26 14.92 9.21
C GLY A 80 -34.37 16.41 9.53
N THR A 81 -33.90 17.27 8.61
CA THR A 81 -33.97 18.73 8.76
C THR A 81 -35.09 19.38 7.95
N ASN A 82 -35.75 18.63 7.07
CA ASN A 82 -36.80 19.07 6.16
C ASN A 82 -36.35 20.28 5.32
N SER A 83 -35.10 20.26 4.87
CA SER A 83 -34.45 21.33 4.12
C SER A 83 -33.81 20.79 2.84
N GLY A 84 -33.74 21.62 1.80
CA GLY A 84 -33.19 21.27 0.48
C GLY A 84 -34.19 21.25 -0.67
N CYS A 85 -35.49 21.04 -0.41
CA CYS A 85 -36.49 20.99 -1.49
C CYS A 85 -37.16 22.33 -1.84
N PRO A 86 -37.53 22.53 -3.12
CA PRO A 86 -38.34 23.67 -3.54
C PRO A 86 -39.75 23.69 -2.90
N ASP A 87 -40.38 24.87 -2.85
CA ASP A 87 -41.75 25.04 -2.34
C ASP A 87 -42.75 24.10 -3.04
N GLY A 88 -43.49 23.30 -2.25
CA GLY A 88 -44.49 22.34 -2.73
C GLY A 88 -43.93 20.93 -3.02
N MET A 89 -42.69 20.66 -2.62
CA MET A 89 -42.08 19.33 -2.59
C MET A 89 -41.69 18.95 -1.16
N GLU A 90 -41.77 17.66 -0.85
CA GLU A 90 -41.31 17.08 0.41
C GLU A 90 -40.06 16.25 0.17
N CYS A 91 -39.18 16.18 1.16
CA CYS A 91 -38.02 15.31 1.08
C CYS A 91 -38.46 13.86 1.35
N SER A 92 -38.18 12.97 0.40
CA SER A 92 -38.37 11.53 0.62
C SER A 92 -37.41 11.03 1.69
N SER A 93 -37.73 9.89 2.30
CA SER A 93 -36.81 9.19 3.22
C SER A 93 -35.47 8.81 2.58
N TRP A 94 -35.38 8.90 1.26
CA TRP A 94 -34.17 8.62 0.48
C TRP A 94 -33.51 9.90 -0.06
N GLY A 95 -33.84 11.07 0.48
CA GLY A 95 -33.10 12.30 0.17
C GLY A 95 -33.37 12.89 -1.22
N ASN A 96 -34.53 12.57 -1.82
CA ASN A 96 -34.99 13.19 -3.06
C ASN A 96 -36.17 14.12 -2.81
N CYS A 97 -36.27 15.18 -3.60
CA CYS A 97 -37.45 16.05 -3.59
C CYS A 97 -38.57 15.43 -4.40
N VAL A 98 -39.68 15.12 -3.73
CA VAL A 98 -40.85 14.48 -4.32
C VAL A 98 -42.11 15.33 -4.12
N PRO A 99 -43.13 15.19 -4.98
CA PRO A 99 -44.42 15.84 -4.75
C PRO A 99 -45.04 15.42 -3.42
N GLU A 100 -45.73 16.36 -2.75
CA GLU A 100 -46.45 16.09 -1.49
C GLU A 100 -47.34 14.83 -1.60
N GLY A 101 -47.15 13.88 -0.69
CA GLY A 101 -47.91 12.65 -0.62
C GLY A 101 -47.48 11.52 -1.59
N LEU A 102 -46.41 11.69 -2.37
CA LEU A 102 -45.81 10.59 -3.12
C LEU A 102 -45.04 9.67 -2.18
N THR A 103 -45.43 8.39 -2.14
CA THR A 103 -44.80 7.36 -1.30
C THR A 103 -44.42 6.16 -2.14
N CYS A 104 -43.36 5.44 -1.75
CA CYS A 104 -42.99 4.18 -2.39
C CYS A 104 -43.27 2.98 -1.46
N PRO A 105 -44.46 2.36 -1.55
CA PRO A 105 -44.76 1.15 -0.80
C PRO A 105 -43.94 -0.03 -1.33
N THR A 106 -43.27 -0.75 -0.44
CA THR A 106 -42.48 -1.94 -0.75
C THR A 106 -43.18 -3.22 -0.28
N ASP A 107 -42.82 -4.35 -0.89
CA ASP A 107 -43.21 -5.68 -0.39
C ASP A 107 -42.28 -6.15 0.75
N ASP A 108 -42.50 -7.39 1.22
CA ASP A 108 -41.73 -7.99 2.32
C ASP A 108 -40.22 -8.14 2.01
N HIS A 109 -39.80 -7.97 0.76
CA HIS A 109 -38.40 -8.05 0.32
C HIS A 109 -37.83 -6.67 -0.06
N GLY A 110 -38.57 -5.58 0.19
CA GLY A 110 -38.13 -4.23 -0.13
C GLY A 110 -38.35 -3.80 -1.58
N THR A 111 -39.03 -4.61 -2.41
CA THR A 111 -39.27 -4.27 -3.82
C THR A 111 -40.46 -3.31 -3.95
N PRO A 112 -40.34 -2.19 -4.68
CA PRO A 112 -41.45 -1.27 -4.90
C PRO A 112 -42.67 -1.91 -5.57
N THR A 113 -43.83 -1.70 -4.96
CA THR A 113 -45.14 -2.15 -5.48
C THR A 113 -45.90 -1.05 -6.23
N ILE A 114 -45.37 0.18 -6.23
CA ILE A 114 -45.91 1.30 -7.01
C ILE A 114 -45.71 1.04 -8.51
N GLY A 115 -46.76 1.26 -9.28
CA GLY A 115 -46.69 1.25 -10.74
C GLY A 115 -46.25 2.61 -11.26
N CYS A 116 -45.43 2.63 -12.32
CA CYS A 116 -44.89 3.85 -12.90
C CYS A 116 -45.24 3.97 -14.39
N ALA A 117 -45.34 5.21 -14.86
CA ALA A 117 -45.39 5.55 -16.29
C ALA A 117 -44.17 6.39 -16.71
N VAL A 118 -43.57 7.11 -15.77
CA VAL A 118 -42.35 7.91 -15.93
C VAL A 118 -41.48 7.79 -14.68
N SER A 119 -40.17 8.02 -14.79
CA SER A 119 -39.24 7.89 -13.65
C SER A 119 -39.59 8.80 -12.46
N SER A 120 -40.26 9.94 -12.69
CA SER A 120 -40.73 10.81 -11.59
C SER A 120 -41.75 10.14 -10.67
N ASP A 121 -42.46 9.11 -11.14
CA ASP A 121 -43.39 8.33 -10.29
C ASP A 121 -42.63 7.46 -9.28
N CYS A 122 -41.36 7.15 -9.57
CA CYS A 122 -40.46 6.33 -8.77
C CYS A 122 -39.54 7.15 -7.85
N ALA A 123 -39.59 8.49 -7.90
CA ALA A 123 -38.65 9.36 -7.19
C ALA A 123 -38.69 9.22 -5.65
N ALA A 124 -39.79 8.70 -5.10
CA ALA A 124 -39.95 8.42 -3.66
C ALA A 124 -39.39 7.04 -3.24
N CYS A 125 -38.99 6.21 -4.19
CA CYS A 125 -38.40 4.89 -3.93
C CYS A 125 -36.93 5.01 -3.53
N ASP A 126 -36.38 3.89 -3.06
CA ASP A 126 -34.97 3.79 -2.72
C ASP A 126 -34.07 4.08 -3.94
N PRO A 127 -32.78 4.40 -3.72
CA PRO A 127 -31.87 4.76 -4.80
C PRO A 127 -31.79 3.74 -5.94
N MET A 128 -31.98 2.45 -5.64
CA MET A 128 -31.95 1.38 -6.64
C MET A 128 -33.31 1.14 -7.31
N HIS A 129 -34.28 2.04 -7.16
CA HIS A 129 -35.58 1.93 -7.84
C HIS A 129 -36.15 3.29 -8.27
N GLN A 130 -35.32 4.21 -8.78
CA GLN A 130 -35.76 5.55 -9.18
C GLN A 130 -36.15 5.65 -10.67
N ILE A 131 -35.89 4.62 -11.47
CA ILE A 131 -36.11 4.65 -12.93
C ILE A 131 -37.35 3.82 -13.26
N CYS A 132 -38.21 4.33 -14.14
CA CYS A 132 -39.37 3.58 -14.58
C CYS A 132 -39.06 2.72 -15.81
N ASP A 133 -39.14 1.40 -15.68
CA ASP A 133 -39.23 0.53 -16.86
C ASP A 133 -40.64 0.60 -17.44
N THR A 134 -40.82 1.47 -18.42
CA THR A 134 -42.11 1.68 -19.10
C THR A 134 -42.69 0.42 -19.77
N THR A 135 -41.89 -0.62 -19.98
CA THR A 135 -42.35 -1.90 -20.55
C THR A 135 -43.06 -2.74 -19.50
N SER A 136 -42.50 -2.82 -18.29
CA SER A 136 -43.04 -3.60 -17.19
C SER A 136 -43.95 -2.78 -16.27
N GLY A 137 -43.84 -1.44 -16.30
CA GLY A 137 -44.56 -0.52 -15.42
C GLY A 137 -44.04 -0.53 -13.99
N HIS A 138 -42.83 -1.03 -13.76
CA HIS A 138 -42.21 -1.15 -12.45
C HIS A 138 -41.01 -0.20 -12.31
N CYS A 139 -40.83 0.30 -11.09
CA CYS A 139 -39.65 1.06 -10.70
C CYS A 139 -38.46 0.11 -10.56
N VAL A 140 -37.33 0.48 -11.14
CA VAL A 140 -36.11 -0.32 -11.25
C VAL A 140 -34.87 0.57 -11.10
N ALA A 141 -33.70 -0.03 -10.91
CA ALA A 141 -32.46 0.71 -10.70
C ALA A 141 -32.00 1.40 -11.97
N CYS A 142 -32.22 0.77 -13.11
CA CYS A 142 -31.76 1.26 -14.40
C CYS A 142 -32.52 0.62 -15.55
N THR A 143 -32.36 1.20 -16.73
CA THR A 143 -32.73 0.56 -18.01
C THR A 143 -31.57 0.70 -18.98
N SER A 144 -31.63 0.01 -20.13
CA SER A 144 -30.61 0.15 -21.17
C SER A 144 -30.44 1.56 -21.74
N GLY A 145 -31.39 2.48 -21.46
CA GLY A 145 -31.35 3.87 -21.92
C GLY A 145 -31.21 4.90 -20.79
N ASP A 146 -31.17 4.45 -19.54
CA ASP A 146 -31.12 5.34 -18.37
C ASP A 146 -30.39 4.65 -17.22
N THR A 147 -29.19 5.11 -16.92
CA THR A 147 -28.33 4.67 -15.82
C THR A 147 -28.12 5.79 -14.80
N SER A 148 -28.97 6.83 -14.81
CA SER A 148 -28.81 8.03 -13.97
C SER A 148 -28.89 7.77 -12.46
N ALA A 149 -29.44 6.62 -12.07
CA ALA A 149 -29.51 6.15 -10.68
C ALA A 149 -28.39 5.16 -10.31
N CYS A 150 -27.51 4.79 -11.26
CA CYS A 150 -26.32 3.98 -10.99
C CYS A 150 -25.09 4.86 -10.74
N GLN A 151 -24.01 4.25 -10.24
CA GLN A 151 -22.72 4.93 -10.22
C GLN A 151 -22.21 5.15 -11.65
N SER A 152 -21.35 6.15 -11.84
CA SER A 152 -20.75 6.45 -13.15
C SER A 152 -19.94 5.30 -13.75
N THR A 153 -19.53 4.33 -12.92
CA THR A 153 -18.77 3.12 -13.27
C THR A 153 -19.65 1.86 -13.38
N ASP A 154 -20.97 2.00 -13.23
CA ASP A 154 -21.89 0.86 -13.26
C ASP A 154 -22.55 0.70 -14.63
N ILE A 155 -22.86 -0.55 -14.96
CA ILE A 155 -23.67 -0.93 -16.10
C ILE A 155 -25.06 -1.41 -15.65
N CYS A 156 -26.04 -1.29 -16.54
CA CYS A 156 -27.36 -1.82 -16.27
C CYS A 156 -27.48 -3.27 -16.71
N VAL A 157 -27.59 -4.20 -15.75
CA VAL A 157 -27.81 -5.63 -16.01
C VAL A 157 -29.15 -6.05 -15.41
N ALA A 158 -30.06 -6.51 -16.27
CA ALA A 158 -31.40 -6.98 -15.86
C ALA A 158 -32.13 -5.98 -14.95
N ASN A 159 -32.12 -4.69 -15.31
CA ASN A 159 -32.73 -3.58 -14.58
C ASN A 159 -32.14 -3.31 -13.18
N THR A 160 -30.95 -3.83 -12.90
CA THR A 160 -30.17 -3.61 -11.67
C THR A 160 -28.83 -2.95 -12.01
N CYS A 161 -28.40 -1.97 -11.21
CA CYS A 161 -27.06 -1.40 -11.33
C CYS A 161 -26.06 -2.45 -10.86
N SER A 162 -25.16 -2.83 -11.75
CA SER A 162 -24.04 -3.72 -11.43
C SER A 162 -22.78 -2.96 -11.78
N ALA A 163 -21.75 -3.10 -10.95
CA ALA A 163 -20.42 -2.66 -11.33
C ALA A 163 -20.08 -3.23 -12.72
N GLU A 164 -19.47 -2.41 -13.58
CA GLU A 164 -18.97 -2.82 -14.89
C GLU A 164 -18.03 -4.03 -14.78
N CYS A 165 -17.34 -4.13 -13.65
CA CYS A 165 -16.55 -5.28 -13.26
C CYS A 165 -17.06 -5.95 -11.99
N PRO A 166 -17.22 -7.29 -11.99
CA PRO A 166 -17.51 -8.01 -10.77
C PRO A 166 -16.30 -7.98 -9.83
N SER A 167 -16.55 -8.03 -8.52
CA SER A 167 -15.51 -8.10 -7.49
C SER A 167 -14.71 -9.41 -7.54
N SER A 168 -15.24 -10.43 -8.24
CA SER A 168 -14.52 -11.66 -8.56
C SER A 168 -15.00 -12.27 -9.88
N CYS A 169 -14.16 -13.06 -10.52
CA CYS A 169 -14.46 -13.79 -11.75
C CYS A 169 -14.16 -15.28 -11.59
N ASN A 170 -14.80 -16.13 -12.40
CA ASN A 170 -14.49 -17.57 -12.48
C ASN A 170 -14.00 -17.99 -13.87
N MET A 171 -14.32 -17.21 -14.89
CA MET A 171 -13.89 -17.42 -16.26
C MET A 171 -13.74 -16.10 -17.00
N ASP A 172 -12.93 -16.07 -18.06
CA ASP A 172 -12.62 -14.84 -18.80
C ASP A 172 -13.87 -14.10 -19.31
N SER A 173 -14.96 -14.81 -19.64
CA SER A 173 -16.19 -14.17 -20.09
C SER A 173 -16.85 -13.27 -19.04
N ASP A 174 -16.59 -13.52 -17.76
CA ASP A 174 -17.09 -12.70 -16.65
C ASP A 174 -16.47 -11.30 -16.69
N CYS A 175 -15.30 -11.18 -17.30
CA CYS A 175 -14.52 -9.95 -17.43
C CYS A 175 -14.70 -9.26 -18.81
N SER A 176 -15.60 -9.76 -19.65
CA SER A 176 -15.73 -9.29 -21.04
C SER A 176 -16.09 -7.81 -21.21
N GLN A 177 -16.58 -7.16 -20.16
CA GLN A 177 -16.88 -5.72 -20.13
C GLN A 177 -15.93 -4.93 -19.23
N CYS A 178 -14.87 -5.56 -18.73
CA CYS A 178 -13.92 -4.96 -17.82
C CYS A 178 -12.77 -4.24 -18.49
N GLY A 179 -12.35 -3.13 -17.89
CA GLY A 179 -11.19 -2.35 -18.30
C GLY A 179 -11.54 -1.17 -19.21
N GLY A 180 -10.70 -0.14 -19.15
CA GLY A 180 -10.82 1.07 -19.97
C GLY A 180 -9.98 0.98 -21.25
N PRO A 181 -10.13 1.93 -22.18
CA PRO A 181 -9.29 1.99 -23.38
C PRO A 181 -7.80 2.05 -23.02
N GLY A 182 -7.01 1.05 -23.45
CA GLY A 182 -5.57 0.93 -23.13
C GLY A 182 -5.24 0.30 -21.78
N ALA A 183 -6.24 -0.21 -21.07
CA ALA A 183 -6.12 -1.03 -19.86
C ALA A 183 -7.27 -2.05 -19.82
N GLU A 184 -7.46 -2.76 -20.94
CA GLU A 184 -8.54 -3.73 -21.12
C GLU A 184 -8.34 -4.95 -20.20
N ALA A 185 -9.28 -5.22 -19.30
CA ALA A 185 -9.15 -6.25 -18.26
C ALA A 185 -10.09 -7.44 -18.53
N HIS A 186 -10.00 -8.03 -19.73
CA HIS A 186 -10.94 -9.04 -20.22
C HIS A 186 -10.63 -10.49 -19.83
N ALA A 187 -9.63 -10.72 -18.98
CA ALA A 187 -9.18 -12.04 -18.58
C ALA A 187 -9.43 -12.26 -17.09
N CYS A 188 -9.75 -13.49 -16.70
CA CYS A 188 -9.90 -13.84 -15.29
C CYS A 188 -8.60 -14.43 -14.76
N ASN A 189 -7.90 -13.70 -13.90
CA ASN A 189 -6.64 -14.11 -13.30
C ASN A 189 -6.75 -14.08 -11.78
N ALA A 190 -6.48 -15.23 -11.13
CA ALA A 190 -6.61 -15.36 -9.68
C ALA A 190 -7.95 -14.84 -9.11
N HIS A 191 -9.05 -15.11 -9.83
CA HIS A 191 -10.41 -14.63 -9.52
C HIS A 191 -10.60 -13.11 -9.62
N ILE A 192 -9.68 -12.38 -10.25
CA ILE A 192 -9.77 -10.94 -10.49
C ILE A 192 -9.75 -10.69 -12.00
N CYS A 193 -10.55 -9.74 -12.47
CA CYS A 193 -10.50 -9.33 -13.87
C CYS A 193 -9.21 -8.54 -14.12
N SER A 194 -8.43 -9.01 -15.10
CA SER A 194 -7.09 -8.54 -15.41
C SER A 194 -6.85 -8.53 -16.92
N GLU A 195 -5.74 -7.94 -17.36
CA GLU A 195 -5.39 -7.82 -18.78
C GLU A 195 -5.07 -9.17 -19.43
N CYS A 196 -4.57 -10.11 -18.63
CA CYS A 196 -4.20 -11.44 -19.08
C CYS A 196 -4.42 -12.51 -18.03
N SER A 197 -4.53 -13.74 -18.50
CA SER A 197 -4.65 -14.94 -17.69
C SER A 197 -3.89 -16.09 -18.36
N PRO A 198 -3.76 -17.27 -17.72
CA PRO A 198 -3.20 -18.44 -18.38
C PRO A 198 -3.93 -18.83 -19.68
N SER A 199 -5.21 -18.46 -19.84
CA SER A 199 -6.02 -18.69 -21.03
C SER A 199 -6.02 -17.53 -22.03
N VAL A 200 -5.77 -16.29 -21.58
CA VAL A 200 -5.71 -15.08 -22.41
C VAL A 200 -4.29 -14.51 -22.38
N PRO A 201 -3.47 -14.77 -23.42
CA PRO A 201 -2.11 -14.24 -23.48
C PRO A 201 -2.11 -12.75 -23.82
N CYS A 202 -1.08 -12.05 -23.38
CA CYS A 202 -0.89 -10.64 -23.68
C CYS A 202 -0.64 -10.38 -25.17
N PRO A 203 -1.04 -9.20 -25.67
CA PRO A 203 -0.72 -8.78 -27.03
C PRO A 203 0.79 -8.53 -27.20
N ASN A 204 1.24 -8.34 -28.44
CA ASN A 204 2.59 -7.84 -28.78
C ASN A 204 3.83 -8.59 -28.23
N GLY A 205 3.68 -9.82 -27.72
CA GLY A 205 4.80 -10.61 -27.20
C GLY A 205 5.17 -10.30 -25.74
N GLU A 206 4.27 -9.59 -25.05
CA GLU A 206 4.33 -9.31 -23.61
C GLU A 206 4.09 -10.58 -22.79
N THR A 207 4.56 -10.60 -21.55
CA THR A 207 4.31 -11.69 -20.60
C THR A 207 3.29 -11.27 -19.56
N CYS A 208 2.44 -12.22 -19.18
CA CYS A 208 1.45 -12.00 -18.14
C CYS A 208 2.10 -12.11 -16.76
N SER A 209 2.02 -11.05 -15.95
CA SER A 209 2.50 -11.08 -14.57
C SER A 209 1.62 -12.00 -13.71
N PRO A 210 2.12 -12.46 -12.53
CA PRO A 210 1.29 -13.17 -11.55
C PRO A 210 0.03 -12.42 -11.13
N GLN A 211 0.01 -11.10 -11.29
CA GLN A 211 -1.06 -10.17 -10.96
C GLN A 211 -2.00 -9.93 -12.16
N GLY A 212 -1.77 -10.60 -13.29
CA GLY A 212 -2.62 -10.51 -14.49
C GLY A 212 -2.44 -9.25 -15.33
N VAL A 213 -1.32 -8.56 -15.18
CA VAL A 213 -0.98 -7.37 -15.97
C VAL A 213 -0.05 -7.78 -17.12
N CYS A 214 -0.30 -7.24 -18.31
CA CYS A 214 0.55 -7.45 -19.45
C CYS A 214 1.78 -6.56 -19.38
N VAL A 215 2.95 -7.19 -19.28
CA VAL A 215 4.22 -6.47 -19.21
C VAL A 215 5.05 -6.78 -20.45
N GLU A 216 5.54 -5.74 -21.12
CA GLU A 216 6.50 -5.86 -22.21
C GLU A 216 7.71 -6.68 -21.76
N GLN A 217 8.02 -7.74 -22.52
CA GLN A 217 9.34 -8.34 -22.42
C GLN A 217 10.33 -7.32 -22.98
N CYS A 218 11.07 -6.69 -22.06
CA CYS A 218 11.83 -5.44 -22.18
C CYS A 218 10.97 -4.17 -22.08
N GLY A 219 10.64 -3.80 -20.83
CA GLY A 219 9.99 -2.54 -20.51
C GLY A 219 10.82 -1.31 -20.90
N THR A 220 10.13 -0.18 -21.04
CA THR A 220 10.62 1.12 -21.53
C THR A 220 11.72 1.79 -20.69
N ASP A 221 12.16 1.15 -19.60
CA ASP A 221 13.30 1.59 -18.77
C ASP A 221 14.57 0.72 -18.97
N GLY A 222 14.50 -0.32 -19.82
CA GLY A 222 15.67 -1.10 -20.25
C GLY A 222 15.84 -2.47 -19.60
N ASP A 223 15.05 -2.84 -18.58
CA ASP A 223 15.40 -3.99 -17.71
C ASP A 223 14.73 -5.32 -18.09
N GLY A 224 14.78 -5.74 -19.35
CA GLY A 224 14.29 -7.08 -19.68
C GLY A 224 15.17 -8.16 -19.09
N THR A 225 14.57 -9.07 -18.33
CA THR A 225 15.27 -10.22 -17.78
C THR A 225 15.76 -11.15 -18.88
N CYS A 226 16.95 -11.72 -18.76
CA CYS A 226 17.58 -12.55 -19.77
C CYS A 226 18.33 -13.73 -19.14
N ALA A 227 18.33 -14.89 -19.81
CA ALA A 227 19.21 -16.00 -19.46
C ALA A 227 20.44 -16.05 -20.38
N SER A 228 20.42 -15.30 -21.48
CA SER A 228 21.49 -15.19 -22.47
C SER A 228 21.34 -13.92 -23.31
N ASP A 229 22.41 -13.48 -23.95
CA ASP A 229 22.39 -12.31 -24.86
C ASP A 229 21.34 -12.46 -25.99
N ALA A 230 20.97 -13.70 -26.33
CA ALA A 230 19.96 -13.97 -27.35
C ALA A 230 18.57 -13.45 -26.93
N ASP A 231 18.30 -13.41 -25.63
CA ASP A 231 17.03 -12.95 -25.06
C ASP A 231 16.90 -11.42 -25.17
N CYS A 232 18.02 -10.71 -25.35
CA CYS A 232 18.08 -9.25 -25.48
C CYS A 232 17.92 -8.73 -26.91
N ASN A 233 17.70 -9.60 -27.89
CA ASN A 233 17.63 -9.20 -29.29
C ASN A 233 16.48 -8.22 -29.61
N GLY A 234 15.45 -8.16 -28.76
CA GLY A 234 14.30 -7.25 -28.88
C GLY A 234 14.42 -5.89 -28.17
N CYS A 235 15.42 -5.70 -27.30
CA CYS A 235 15.45 -4.62 -26.30
C CYS A 235 16.01 -3.27 -26.79
N GLY A 236 15.76 -2.92 -28.06
CA GLY A 236 16.35 -1.72 -28.67
C GLY A 236 17.75 -1.96 -29.27
N ALA A 237 18.32 -0.93 -29.90
CA ALA A 237 19.56 -1.06 -30.67
C ALA A 237 20.82 -1.21 -29.78
N GLU A 238 20.77 -0.69 -28.56
CA GLU A 238 21.93 -0.65 -27.66
C GLU A 238 21.92 -1.78 -26.61
N ASN A 239 20.76 -2.32 -26.23
CA ASN A 239 20.68 -3.36 -25.19
C ASN A 239 20.71 -4.78 -25.79
N LYS A 240 21.91 -5.25 -26.14
CA LYS A 240 22.12 -6.57 -26.79
C LYS A 240 22.80 -7.61 -25.91
N GLU A 241 23.22 -7.24 -24.71
CA GLU A 241 23.97 -8.12 -23.81
C GLU A 241 23.19 -8.42 -22.54
N CYS A 242 23.31 -9.65 -22.06
CA CYS A 242 22.66 -10.12 -20.85
C CYS A 242 23.60 -10.01 -19.64
N HIS A 243 23.32 -9.07 -18.75
CA HIS A 243 24.10 -8.81 -17.55
C HIS A 243 23.57 -9.63 -16.38
N LYS A 244 24.21 -10.76 -16.10
CA LYS A 244 23.83 -11.65 -14.99
C LYS A 244 24.49 -11.25 -13.66
N PRO A 245 23.73 -11.15 -12.56
CA PRO A 245 24.28 -11.15 -11.21
C PRO A 245 25.08 -12.43 -10.95
N LEU A 246 26.09 -12.35 -10.08
CA LEU A 246 26.86 -13.52 -9.68
C LEU A 246 25.99 -14.48 -8.86
N ASN A 247 25.97 -15.76 -9.26
CA ASN A 247 25.18 -16.88 -8.72
C ASN A 247 23.69 -16.89 -9.10
N ASP A 248 23.27 -16.07 -10.06
CA ASP A 248 21.93 -16.16 -10.64
C ASP A 248 21.98 -16.66 -12.08
N ASP A 249 20.97 -17.45 -12.45
CA ASP A 249 20.80 -17.95 -13.81
C ASP A 249 20.10 -16.91 -14.72
N VAL A 250 19.51 -15.87 -14.11
CA VAL A 250 18.76 -14.79 -14.76
C VAL A 250 19.48 -13.44 -14.55
N GLY A 251 19.63 -12.67 -15.62
CA GLY A 251 20.23 -11.34 -15.63
C GLY A 251 19.33 -10.31 -16.29
N THR A 252 19.88 -9.14 -16.59
CA THR A 252 19.14 -8.01 -17.19
C THR A 252 19.79 -7.57 -18.50
N CYS A 253 18.99 -7.33 -19.53
CA CYS A 253 19.46 -6.84 -20.82
C CYS A 253 19.97 -5.41 -20.72
N GLY A 254 21.15 -5.12 -21.25
CA GLY A 254 21.72 -3.78 -21.21
C GLY A 254 22.78 -3.54 -22.29
N PRO A 255 23.35 -2.33 -22.35
CA PRO A 255 24.33 -1.97 -23.35
C PRO A 255 25.69 -2.64 -23.11
N SER A 256 26.50 -2.75 -24.17
CA SER A 256 27.87 -3.26 -24.11
C SER A 256 28.76 -2.27 -23.32
N ALA A 257 29.30 -2.68 -22.17
CA ALA A 257 30.26 -1.89 -21.39
C ALA A 257 31.69 -2.43 -21.56
N ALA A 258 32.66 -1.57 -21.89
CA ALA A 258 34.06 -1.97 -22.10
C ALA A 258 34.93 -1.87 -20.82
N GLY A 259 34.41 -1.28 -19.73
CA GLY A 259 35.09 -1.18 -18.42
C GLY A 259 34.35 -0.29 -17.40
N CYS A 260 34.89 -0.21 -16.18
CA CYS A 260 34.24 0.41 -15.01
C CYS A 260 33.82 1.89 -15.17
N SER A 261 34.56 2.67 -15.96
CA SER A 261 34.26 4.09 -16.20
C SER A 261 33.06 4.33 -17.13
N ASP A 262 32.62 3.29 -17.83
CA ASP A 262 31.39 3.35 -18.64
C ASP A 262 30.13 3.11 -17.78
N LEU A 263 30.25 2.60 -16.54
CA LEU A 263 29.10 2.29 -15.69
C LEU A 263 28.47 3.52 -15.06
N SER A 264 29.28 4.46 -14.58
CA SER A 264 28.80 5.73 -13.99
C SER A 264 28.24 6.70 -15.03
N SER A 265 28.56 6.50 -16.31
CA SER A 265 28.14 7.38 -17.41
C SER A 265 26.91 6.86 -18.18
N HIS A 266 26.54 5.58 -17.98
CA HIS A 266 25.42 4.94 -18.67
C HIS A 266 24.29 4.44 -17.74
N GLY A 267 24.36 4.70 -16.42
CA GLY A 267 23.27 4.35 -15.49
C GLY A 267 23.08 2.85 -15.27
N SER A 268 24.10 2.03 -15.52
CA SER A 268 24.04 0.56 -15.45
C SER A 268 24.38 -0.01 -14.07
N LEU A 269 24.60 0.86 -13.08
CA LEU A 269 24.64 0.50 -11.67
C LEU A 269 23.89 1.58 -10.89
N VAL A 270 22.61 1.33 -10.66
CA VAL A 270 21.69 2.26 -9.99
C VAL A 270 21.15 1.51 -8.77
N LEU A 271 21.57 1.92 -7.58
CA LEU A 271 20.94 1.46 -6.34
C LEU A 271 19.46 1.90 -6.35
N PRO A 272 18.55 1.19 -5.67
CA PRO A 272 17.17 1.65 -5.51
C PRO A 272 17.10 3.10 -5.03
N GLU A 273 16.05 3.83 -5.41
CA GLU A 273 15.81 5.15 -4.81
C GLU A 273 15.75 5.03 -3.28
N PRO A 274 16.30 6.01 -2.53
CA PRO A 274 16.89 7.28 -2.95
C PRO A 274 18.40 7.23 -3.28
N TRP A 275 19.01 6.03 -3.24
CA TRP A 275 20.47 5.82 -3.39
C TRP A 275 20.94 5.88 -4.85
N SER A 276 20.00 5.78 -5.79
CA SER A 276 20.19 5.84 -7.25
C SER A 276 21.01 7.05 -7.74
N ASN A 277 20.98 8.16 -7.01
CA ASN A 277 21.60 9.42 -7.40
C ASN A 277 23.13 9.50 -7.15
N PHE A 278 23.73 8.52 -6.45
CA PHE A 278 25.09 8.67 -5.89
C PHE A 278 26.02 7.45 -6.08
N THR A 279 25.92 6.75 -7.21
CA THR A 279 26.78 5.59 -7.52
C THR A 279 28.18 5.99 -8.02
N ASN A 280 28.98 6.55 -7.11
CA ASN A 280 30.40 6.83 -7.34
C ASN A 280 31.19 5.52 -7.36
N THR A 281 32.11 5.39 -8.31
CA THR A 281 33.06 4.27 -8.32
C THR A 281 34.17 4.50 -7.29
N CYS A 282 34.69 3.42 -6.73
CA CYS A 282 35.74 3.44 -5.72
C CYS A 282 36.77 2.33 -5.97
N SER A 283 37.96 2.50 -5.42
CA SER A 283 38.99 1.47 -5.34
C SER A 283 39.21 1.01 -3.89
N ASP A 284 38.95 1.89 -2.92
CA ASP A 284 38.90 1.59 -1.49
C ASP A 284 37.87 2.47 -0.77
N ASP A 285 37.57 2.15 0.50
CA ASP A 285 36.58 2.87 1.32
C ASP A 285 36.91 4.38 1.46
N GLY A 286 38.18 4.78 1.28
CA GLY A 286 38.59 6.19 1.34
C GLY A 286 38.06 7.02 0.16
N ASP A 287 37.81 6.41 -0.99
CA ASP A 287 37.22 7.08 -2.16
C ASP A 287 35.75 7.46 -1.91
N CYS A 288 35.11 6.83 -0.92
CA CYS A 288 33.71 7.02 -0.58
C CYS A 288 33.47 8.07 0.52
N ALA A 289 34.53 8.71 1.01
CA ALA A 289 34.43 9.74 2.03
C ALA A 289 33.63 10.96 1.53
N GLY A 290 32.52 11.27 2.23
CA GLY A 290 31.67 12.42 1.92
C GLY A 290 30.69 12.18 0.76
N VAL A 291 30.58 10.94 0.29
CA VAL A 291 29.49 10.50 -0.60
C VAL A 291 28.30 10.12 0.28
N GLY A 292 27.09 10.51 -0.11
CA GLY A 292 25.89 10.16 0.63
C GLY A 292 24.62 10.54 -0.10
N ALA A 293 23.52 9.86 0.23
CA ALA A 293 22.20 10.15 -0.29
C ALA A 293 21.44 11.10 0.64
N THR A 294 20.53 11.89 0.05
CA THR A 294 19.60 12.69 0.85
C THR A 294 18.38 11.85 1.17
N LEU A 295 18.15 11.57 2.45
CA LEU A 295 16.99 10.83 2.93
C LEU A 295 15.95 11.81 3.47
N ASN A 296 14.72 11.71 2.98
CA ASN A 296 13.58 12.41 3.56
C ASN A 296 13.04 11.58 4.74
N VAL A 297 13.60 11.84 5.91
CA VAL A 297 13.22 11.22 7.18
C VAL A 297 11.76 11.54 7.53
N GLY A 298 11.30 12.74 7.19
CA GLY A 298 9.90 13.12 7.35
C GLY A 298 8.95 12.18 6.62
N LYS A 299 9.19 11.98 5.32
CA LYS A 299 8.45 11.01 4.50
C LYS A 299 8.55 9.59 5.06
N MET A 300 9.76 9.16 5.42
CA MET A 300 9.99 7.84 6.00
C MET A 300 9.14 7.61 7.27
N LEU A 301 9.06 8.60 8.16
CA LEU A 301 8.23 8.52 9.35
C LEU A 301 6.74 8.52 9.03
N ARG A 302 6.29 9.30 8.04
CA ARG A 302 4.90 9.23 7.57
C ARG A 302 4.56 7.84 7.04
N ASP A 303 5.41 7.29 6.18
CA ASP A 303 5.19 5.98 5.56
C ASP A 303 5.16 4.87 6.62
N LEU A 304 5.95 4.99 7.69
CA LEU A 304 6.07 3.98 8.75
C LEU A 304 5.03 4.12 9.87
N THR A 305 4.48 5.32 10.09
CA THR A 305 3.56 5.62 11.21
C THR A 305 2.13 5.95 10.77
N GLY A 306 1.93 6.34 9.51
CA GLY A 306 0.66 6.84 8.98
C GLY A 306 0.29 8.26 9.43
N PHE A 307 1.20 9.01 10.07
CA PHE A 307 0.91 10.38 10.52
C PHE A 307 1.24 11.43 9.46
N ASP A 308 0.24 11.91 8.74
CA ASP A 308 0.42 12.91 7.68
C ASP A 308 0.91 14.29 8.16
N ASP A 309 0.78 14.58 9.47
CA ASP A 309 1.20 15.84 10.08
C ASP A 309 2.73 16.01 10.19
N ILE A 310 3.51 14.97 9.90
CA ILE A 310 4.98 15.01 9.91
C ILE A 310 5.48 15.70 8.64
N GLY A 311 6.20 16.82 8.79
CA GLY A 311 6.80 17.57 7.68
C GLY A 311 7.99 16.86 7.03
N ASP A 312 8.37 17.29 5.83
CA ASP A 312 9.58 16.80 5.17
C ASP A 312 10.84 17.26 5.91
N ALA A 313 11.76 16.33 6.14
CA ALA A 313 13.00 16.61 6.83
C ALA A 313 14.14 15.79 6.23
N ASN A 314 15.16 16.46 5.73
CA ASN A 314 16.19 15.85 4.91
C ASN A 314 17.51 15.72 5.68
N ILE A 315 18.06 14.52 5.72
CA ILE A 315 19.44 14.27 6.19
C ILE A 315 20.31 13.76 5.06
N THR A 316 21.62 13.97 5.20
CA THR A 316 22.59 13.28 4.36
C THR A 316 23.05 12.01 5.06
N TYR A 317 22.80 10.86 4.44
CA TYR A 317 23.23 9.55 4.94
C TYR A 317 24.41 9.04 4.12
N GLY A 318 25.49 8.67 4.80
CA GLY A 318 26.78 8.37 4.16
C GLY A 318 26.81 7.03 3.43
N MET A 319 27.57 6.97 2.33
CA MET A 319 27.85 5.77 1.55
C MET A 319 29.31 5.39 1.69
N ASN A 320 29.74 5.01 2.91
CA ASN A 320 31.16 5.01 3.29
C ASN A 320 31.94 3.75 2.88
N ALA A 321 31.27 2.71 2.39
CA ALA A 321 31.91 1.44 2.06
C ALA A 321 32.13 1.30 0.55
N CYS A 322 33.29 0.79 0.16
CA CYS A 322 33.58 0.41 -1.20
C CYS A 322 33.28 -1.08 -1.41
N ALA A 323 32.25 -1.38 -2.21
CA ALA A 323 31.83 -2.73 -2.52
C ALA A 323 32.26 -3.15 -3.92
N ALA A 324 32.77 -4.39 -4.04
CA ALA A 324 33.20 -4.93 -5.33
C ALA A 324 32.00 -5.48 -6.11
N VAL A 325 31.77 -4.93 -7.30
CA VAL A 325 30.80 -5.41 -8.29
C VAL A 325 31.55 -6.02 -9.45
N SER A 326 31.19 -7.23 -9.86
CA SER A 326 31.78 -7.87 -11.04
C SER A 326 30.80 -7.81 -12.21
N ILE A 327 31.28 -7.35 -13.36
CA ILE A 327 30.54 -7.32 -14.62
C ILE A 327 31.38 -8.08 -15.65
N GLY A 328 30.93 -9.30 -15.99
CA GLY A 328 31.70 -10.22 -16.81
C GLY A 328 33.04 -10.61 -16.15
N GLU A 329 34.16 -10.33 -16.84
CA GLU A 329 35.52 -10.56 -16.29
C GLU A 329 36.13 -9.35 -15.56
N THR A 330 35.39 -8.23 -15.44
CA THR A 330 35.88 -6.98 -14.85
C THR A 330 35.27 -6.76 -13.47
N SER A 331 36.09 -6.52 -12.44
CA SER A 331 35.65 -6.16 -11.09
C SER A 331 35.89 -4.67 -10.83
N CYS A 332 34.85 -3.96 -10.37
CA CYS A 332 34.83 -2.52 -10.10
C CYS A 332 34.38 -2.29 -8.65
N GLY A 333 34.87 -1.25 -7.98
CA GLY A 333 34.30 -0.84 -6.70
C GLY A 333 33.22 0.23 -6.91
N VAL A 334 32.16 0.18 -6.10
CA VAL A 334 31.13 1.24 -5.97
C VAL A 334 30.93 1.60 -4.50
N CYS A 335 30.72 2.89 -4.24
CA CYS A 335 30.34 3.35 -2.91
C CYS A 335 28.92 2.89 -2.58
N VAL A 336 28.76 2.29 -1.41
CA VAL A 336 27.49 1.76 -0.90
C VAL A 336 27.30 2.22 0.54
N PRO A 337 26.05 2.35 1.00
CA PRO A 337 25.77 2.65 2.41
C PRO A 337 26.15 1.50 3.34
N CYS A 338 26.07 0.25 2.88
CA CYS A 338 26.44 -0.89 3.72
C CYS A 338 26.89 -2.13 2.94
N ARG A 339 27.69 -2.95 3.62
CA ARG A 339 28.01 -4.35 3.28
C ARG A 339 27.43 -5.30 4.32
N GLU A 340 27.35 -4.86 5.56
CA GLU A 340 26.79 -5.55 6.71
C GLU A 340 25.99 -4.58 7.58
N ASP A 341 25.20 -5.09 8.52
CA ASP A 341 24.28 -4.27 9.31
C ASP A 341 24.99 -3.20 10.15
N SER A 342 26.19 -3.50 10.68
CA SER A 342 26.99 -2.52 11.42
C SER A 342 27.47 -1.33 10.58
N ASP A 343 27.40 -1.39 9.25
CA ASP A 343 27.64 -0.22 8.40
C ASP A 343 26.46 0.78 8.43
N CYS A 344 25.26 0.34 8.84
CA CYS A 344 24.06 1.17 8.90
C CYS A 344 23.92 1.86 10.26
N ALA A 345 24.38 3.11 10.34
CA ALA A 345 24.18 3.96 11.50
C ALA A 345 22.68 4.31 11.72
N PRO A 346 22.19 4.31 12.96
CA PRO A 346 20.84 4.79 13.26
C PRO A 346 20.69 6.27 12.94
N ILE A 347 19.47 6.66 12.55
CA ILE A 347 19.13 8.05 12.25
C ILE A 347 18.60 8.70 13.54
N ASP A 348 19.34 9.67 14.05
CA ASP A 348 18.93 10.48 15.19
C ASP A 348 17.96 11.58 14.73
N ILE A 349 16.70 11.43 15.16
CA ILE A 349 15.57 12.28 14.77
C ILE A 349 15.63 13.64 15.45
N ASP A 350 16.32 13.77 16.58
CA ASP A 350 16.48 15.06 17.26
C ASP A 350 17.21 16.08 16.38
N GLN A 351 18.04 15.61 15.43
CA GLN A 351 18.74 16.46 14.48
C GLN A 351 17.80 17.12 13.45
N VAL A 352 16.68 16.47 13.16
CA VAL A 352 15.71 16.91 12.16
C VAL A 352 14.34 17.24 12.75
N ALA A 353 14.19 17.16 14.07
CA ALA A 353 12.91 17.31 14.74
C ALA A 353 12.25 18.66 14.47
N GLY A 354 13.04 19.71 14.27
CA GLY A 354 12.55 21.05 13.93
C GLY A 354 11.84 21.14 12.58
N ASP A 355 12.32 20.39 11.61
CA ASP A 355 11.78 20.36 10.25
C ASP A 355 10.66 19.32 10.14
N ALA A 356 10.82 18.16 10.81
CA ALA A 356 9.84 17.06 10.78
C ALA A 356 8.61 17.32 11.66
N PHE A 357 8.76 17.88 12.85
CA PHE A 357 7.66 18.03 13.83
C PHE A 357 7.30 19.49 14.11
N GLY A 358 7.95 20.43 13.42
CA GLY A 358 7.79 21.86 13.64
C GLY A 358 8.68 22.40 14.77
N PRO A 359 8.42 23.63 15.25
CA PRO A 359 9.35 24.33 16.14
C PRO A 359 9.73 23.51 17.38
N ILE A 360 11.02 23.21 17.53
CA ILE A 360 11.58 22.44 18.66
C ILE A 360 11.14 23.08 19.97
N GLY A 361 10.50 22.28 20.84
CA GLY A 361 9.95 22.73 22.12
C GLY A 361 8.52 23.27 22.07
N SER A 362 7.84 23.20 20.92
CA SER A 362 6.39 23.36 20.87
C SER A 362 5.69 22.14 21.50
N LEU A 363 4.52 22.37 22.11
CA LEU A 363 3.72 21.28 22.71
C LEU A 363 3.27 20.27 21.64
N ALA A 364 3.01 20.72 20.41
CA ALA A 364 2.62 19.86 19.31
C ALA A 364 3.77 18.95 18.85
N ALA A 365 4.98 19.50 18.69
CA ALA A 365 6.16 18.71 18.34
C ALA A 365 6.51 17.68 19.42
N ALA A 366 6.46 18.08 20.70
CA ALA A 366 6.72 17.18 21.82
C ALA A 366 5.66 16.06 21.93
N LEU A 367 4.39 16.38 21.66
CA LEU A 367 3.31 15.38 21.67
C LEU A 367 3.43 14.40 20.50
N LEU A 368 3.77 14.88 19.30
CA LEU A 368 3.98 14.02 18.13
C LEU A 368 5.22 13.15 18.30
N LEU A 369 6.33 13.67 18.84
CA LEU A 369 7.51 12.86 19.17
C LEU A 369 7.17 11.77 20.19
N ASP A 370 6.43 12.10 21.25
CA ASP A 370 5.96 11.14 22.26
C ASP A 370 4.94 10.14 21.68
N LEU A 371 4.10 10.55 20.72
CA LEU A 371 3.16 9.66 20.04
C LEU A 371 3.87 8.65 19.12
N VAL A 372 4.96 9.08 18.49
CA VAL A 372 5.74 8.28 17.53
C VAL A 372 6.73 7.38 18.25
N PHE A 373 7.57 7.92 19.14
CA PHE A 373 8.67 7.18 19.78
C PHE A 373 8.36 6.77 21.23
N GLY A 374 7.33 7.34 21.86
CA GLY A 374 7.03 7.09 23.26
C GLY A 374 8.18 7.53 24.17
N PRO A 375 8.47 6.77 25.24
CA PRO A 375 9.58 7.07 26.14
C PRO A 375 10.96 6.64 25.59
N ASN A 376 11.03 6.09 24.38
CA ASN A 376 12.24 5.53 23.81
C ASN A 376 13.14 6.61 23.20
N GLU A 377 14.38 6.23 22.88
CA GLU A 377 15.27 7.12 22.13
C GLU A 377 14.67 7.46 20.76
N HIS A 378 14.76 8.72 20.35
CA HIS A 378 14.25 9.18 19.05
C HIS A 378 15.20 8.79 17.92
N GLN A 379 15.48 7.49 17.80
CA GLN A 379 16.35 6.94 16.77
C GLN A 379 15.55 6.03 15.86
N VAL A 380 15.78 6.14 14.55
CA VAL A 380 15.30 5.15 13.58
C VAL A 380 16.46 4.22 13.28
N ASN A 381 16.33 2.98 13.75
CA ASN A 381 17.30 1.94 13.47
C ASN A 381 17.23 1.53 12.00
N MET A 382 18.39 1.22 11.45
CA MET A 382 18.57 0.86 10.04
C MET A 382 19.24 -0.50 9.96
N TYR A 383 18.95 -1.27 8.92
CA TYR A 383 19.65 -2.52 8.60
C TYR A 383 20.12 -2.52 7.15
N CYS A 384 21.06 -3.42 6.84
CA CYS A 384 21.61 -3.55 5.51
C CYS A 384 20.79 -4.55 4.68
N GLU A 385 19.89 -4.03 3.85
CA GLU A 385 19.19 -4.84 2.87
C GLU A 385 20.12 -5.15 1.69
N GLN A 386 20.55 -6.42 1.63
CA GLN A 386 21.44 -6.90 0.58
C GLN A 386 20.76 -6.80 -0.79
N VAL A 387 21.40 -6.08 -1.71
CA VAL A 387 20.91 -5.92 -3.08
C VAL A 387 21.58 -6.95 -3.99
N ALA A 388 22.91 -7.09 -3.91
CA ALA A 388 23.67 -8.10 -4.65
C ALA A 388 25.11 -8.20 -4.13
N GLY A 389 25.78 -9.34 -4.33
CA GLY A 389 27.25 -9.41 -4.31
C GLY A 389 27.95 -8.98 -3.01
N GLY A 390 27.30 -9.10 -1.85
CA GLY A 390 27.87 -8.71 -0.55
C GLY A 390 27.83 -7.21 -0.26
N TYR A 391 26.92 -6.48 -0.92
CA TYR A 391 26.59 -5.10 -0.58
C TYR A 391 25.09 -4.85 -0.59
N GLY A 392 24.67 -3.83 0.15
CA GLY A 392 23.27 -3.49 0.36
C GLY A 392 23.00 -2.00 0.46
N VAL A 393 21.73 -1.70 0.71
CA VAL A 393 21.23 -0.37 1.06
C VAL A 393 20.80 -0.33 2.52
N CYS A 394 21.06 0.79 3.20
CA CYS A 394 20.54 0.97 4.56
C CYS A 394 19.05 1.34 4.48
N THR A 395 18.22 0.53 5.11
CA THR A 395 16.76 0.68 5.14
C THR A 395 16.25 0.69 6.59
N PRO A 396 15.15 1.40 6.89
CA PRO A 396 14.57 1.41 8.23
C PRO A 396 14.13 0.04 8.68
N CYS A 397 14.35 -0.25 9.96
CA CYS A 397 13.81 -1.46 10.58
C CYS A 397 12.28 -1.56 10.44
N PRO A 398 11.73 -2.78 10.32
CA PRO A 398 10.29 -3.01 10.47
C PRO A 398 9.81 -2.55 11.86
N GLY A 399 9.28 -1.33 11.91
CA GLY A 399 8.92 -0.63 13.14
C GLY A 399 10.04 0.30 13.63
N ILE A 400 9.67 1.53 13.96
CA ILE A 400 10.58 2.63 14.32
C ILE A 400 11.37 2.43 15.61
N ILE A 401 10.94 1.54 16.51
CA ILE A 401 11.51 1.38 17.86
C ILE A 401 12.38 0.12 17.97
N TYR A 402 12.28 -0.81 17.02
CA TYR A 402 12.97 -2.09 17.12
C TYR A 402 14.40 -1.99 16.56
N GLU A 403 15.38 -2.47 17.32
CA GLU A 403 16.73 -2.69 16.81
C GLU A 403 16.73 -3.95 15.95
N CYS A 404 16.95 -3.81 14.64
CA CYS A 404 16.96 -4.93 13.71
C CYS A 404 18.32 -5.17 13.04
N GLY A 405 19.38 -4.48 13.48
CA GLY A 405 20.68 -4.44 12.81
C GLY A 405 21.89 -4.59 13.75
N VAL A 406 22.02 -5.73 14.43
CA VAL A 406 23.28 -6.12 15.09
C VAL A 406 23.78 -7.46 14.54
N ASP A 407 25.09 -7.49 14.21
CA ASP A 407 25.73 -8.34 13.21
C ASP A 407 25.42 -9.85 13.25
N GLY A 408 25.04 -10.40 12.08
CA GLY A 408 25.03 -11.85 11.88
C GLY A 408 24.46 -12.43 10.58
N GLY A 409 24.64 -11.77 9.41
CA GLY A 409 24.54 -12.36 8.06
C GLY A 409 23.43 -13.40 7.75
N GLY A 410 22.36 -12.95 7.10
CA GLY A 410 21.52 -13.75 6.20
C GLY A 410 20.41 -14.59 6.84
N GLY A 411 19.20 -14.04 6.81
CA GLY A 411 17.93 -14.76 6.74
C GLY A 411 17.41 -15.39 8.04
N GLY A 412 16.28 -14.86 8.53
CA GLY A 412 15.29 -15.60 9.31
C GLY A 412 15.74 -16.27 10.61
N GLY A 413 15.38 -15.63 11.73
CA GLY A 413 15.06 -16.32 12.99
C GLY A 413 16.23 -16.63 13.92
N GLY A 414 16.02 -16.29 15.20
CA GLY A 414 16.73 -16.89 16.34
C GLY A 414 17.91 -16.07 16.87
N GLY A 415 17.77 -15.61 18.12
CA GLY A 415 18.83 -14.96 18.89
C GLY A 415 20.09 -15.83 19.04
N GLY A 416 21.20 -15.16 19.31
CA GLY A 416 22.49 -15.81 19.54
C GLY A 416 23.65 -14.81 19.58
N GLY A 417 23.77 -14.06 20.68
CA GLY A 417 24.93 -13.23 20.98
C GLY A 417 26.23 -14.04 21.04
N SER A 418 27.29 -13.52 20.41
CA SER A 418 28.62 -14.17 20.30
C SER A 418 29.60 -13.83 21.44
N GLY A 419 29.11 -13.71 22.67
CA GLY A 419 29.90 -14.02 23.87
C GLY A 419 29.86 -15.53 24.09
N THR A 420 30.90 -16.17 24.63
CA THR A 420 30.77 -17.57 25.09
C THR A 420 29.92 -17.60 26.35
N CYS A 421 28.62 -17.43 26.17
CA CYS A 421 27.62 -17.46 27.22
C CYS A 421 27.25 -18.93 27.43
N ASP A 422 27.20 -19.35 28.69
CA ASP A 422 27.02 -20.76 29.03
C ASP A 422 25.67 -21.31 28.54
N HIS A 423 24.67 -20.44 28.36
CA HIS A 423 23.32 -20.73 27.87
C HIS A 423 22.61 -19.45 27.36
N ASP A 424 21.44 -19.63 26.73
CA ASP A 424 20.56 -18.55 26.24
C ASP A 424 19.80 -17.85 27.39
N ALA A 425 19.35 -16.61 27.18
CA ALA A 425 18.57 -15.84 28.17
C ALA A 425 17.24 -16.55 28.52
N CYS A 426 16.72 -17.37 27.62
CA CYS A 426 15.52 -18.17 27.82
C CYS A 426 15.79 -19.56 28.44
N ASP A 427 17.05 -19.91 28.65
CA ASP A 427 17.46 -21.15 29.30
C ASP A 427 17.90 -20.88 30.74
N VAL A 428 17.50 -21.76 31.66
CA VAL A 428 17.97 -21.73 33.05
C VAL A 428 19.42 -22.26 33.11
N GLY A 429 20.30 -21.56 33.84
CA GLY A 429 21.69 -21.97 33.98
C GLY A 429 22.53 -21.13 34.95
N SER A 430 23.85 -21.07 34.69
CA SER A 430 24.80 -20.26 35.48
C SER A 430 24.42 -18.78 35.45
N ALA A 431 24.91 -17.99 36.40
CA ALA A 431 24.78 -16.54 36.31
C ALA A 431 25.28 -16.02 34.95
N MET A 432 24.45 -15.26 34.25
CA MET A 432 24.76 -14.79 32.90
C MET A 432 25.55 -13.48 32.96
N ASP A 433 26.61 -13.37 32.16
CA ASP A 433 27.39 -12.13 32.09
C ASP A 433 26.54 -11.04 31.42
N PRO A 434 26.46 -9.81 31.97
CA PRO A 434 25.70 -8.71 31.35
C PRO A 434 26.10 -8.42 29.90
N SER A 435 27.31 -8.79 29.48
CA SER A 435 27.79 -8.64 28.10
C SER A 435 27.34 -9.74 27.14
N CYS A 436 26.61 -10.75 27.62
CA CYS A 436 26.13 -11.88 26.83
C CYS A 436 24.98 -11.54 25.89
N ASP A 437 24.08 -10.69 26.35
CA ASP A 437 22.86 -10.32 25.64
C ASP A 437 22.37 -8.97 26.18
N SER A 438 21.73 -8.14 25.36
CA SER A 438 21.19 -6.85 25.80
C SER A 438 20.12 -7.04 26.88
N CYS A 439 19.30 -8.09 26.79
CA CYS A 439 18.36 -8.47 27.84
C CYS A 439 19.06 -8.88 29.13
N ALA A 440 20.18 -9.59 29.04
CA ALA A 440 20.98 -9.91 30.22
C ALA A 440 21.45 -8.63 30.91
N SER A 441 22.01 -7.66 30.17
CA SER A 441 22.40 -6.36 30.72
C SER A 441 21.26 -5.62 31.44
N ASP A 442 20.08 -5.59 30.83
CA ASP A 442 18.90 -4.91 31.37
C ASP A 442 18.39 -5.61 32.63
N LEU A 443 18.31 -6.95 32.60
CA LEU A 443 17.94 -7.74 33.77
C LEU A 443 18.97 -7.65 34.89
N CYS A 444 20.27 -7.65 34.62
CA CYS A 444 21.29 -7.46 35.65
C CYS A 444 21.14 -6.12 36.39
N SER A 445 20.57 -5.11 35.71
CA SER A 445 20.32 -3.79 36.29
C SER A 445 19.06 -3.76 37.17
N VAL A 446 18.10 -4.65 36.90
CA VAL A 446 16.83 -4.78 37.63
C VAL A 446 16.94 -5.80 38.76
N ASP A 447 17.43 -7.00 38.45
CA ASP A 447 17.74 -8.08 39.39
C ASP A 447 19.22 -8.54 39.27
N PRO A 448 20.11 -7.98 40.11
CA PRO A 448 21.50 -8.41 40.17
C PRO A 448 21.69 -9.90 40.49
N TYR A 449 20.68 -10.58 41.06
CA TYR A 449 20.75 -12.01 41.34
C TYR A 449 21.02 -12.84 40.07
N CYS A 450 20.41 -12.47 38.95
CA CYS A 450 20.52 -13.17 37.66
C CYS A 450 21.95 -13.20 37.11
N CYS A 451 22.79 -12.24 37.52
CA CYS A 451 24.12 -12.05 36.95
C CYS A 451 25.26 -12.22 37.97
N ASP A 452 24.95 -12.09 39.27
CA ASP A 452 25.92 -12.32 40.34
C ASP A 452 25.81 -13.73 40.96
N THR A 453 24.65 -14.38 40.83
CA THR A 453 24.35 -15.64 41.54
C THR A 453 23.96 -16.79 40.61
N GLU A 454 22.82 -16.70 39.91
CA GLU A 454 22.29 -17.79 39.07
C GLU A 454 21.21 -17.25 38.11
N TRP A 455 21.13 -17.79 36.90
CA TRP A 455 20.08 -17.47 35.94
C TRP A 455 18.95 -18.50 36.04
N ASP A 456 18.02 -18.27 36.96
CA ASP A 456 16.96 -19.23 37.30
C ASP A 456 15.63 -18.97 36.54
N ALA A 457 14.58 -19.74 36.87
CA ALA A 457 13.28 -19.59 36.21
C ALA A 457 12.61 -18.22 36.47
N GLN A 458 12.99 -17.53 37.56
CA GLN A 458 12.55 -16.17 37.80
C GLN A 458 13.24 -15.23 36.80
N CYS A 459 14.56 -15.36 36.60
CA CYS A 459 15.29 -14.62 35.58
C CYS A 459 14.68 -14.81 34.18
N VAL A 460 14.38 -16.06 33.79
CA VAL A 460 13.72 -16.38 32.50
C VAL A 460 12.30 -15.77 32.43
N SER A 461 11.54 -15.73 33.52
CA SER A 461 10.21 -15.08 33.51
C SER A 461 10.29 -13.55 33.41
N GLU A 462 11.38 -12.98 33.90
CA GLU A 462 11.63 -11.54 33.86
C GLU A 462 12.11 -11.09 32.47
N VAL A 463 12.69 -11.99 31.67
CA VAL A 463 13.04 -11.74 30.25
C VAL A 463 11.82 -11.27 29.46
N ALA A 464 10.68 -11.93 29.61
CA ALA A 464 9.45 -11.51 28.93
C ALA A 464 8.95 -10.14 29.40
N GLN A 465 9.13 -9.83 30.68
CA GLN A 465 8.64 -8.59 31.28
C GLN A 465 9.52 -7.38 30.94
N TYR A 466 10.84 -7.56 30.90
CA TYR A 466 11.80 -6.45 30.81
C TYR A 466 12.47 -6.36 29.44
N CYS A 467 12.46 -7.43 28.65
CA CYS A 467 13.14 -7.49 27.36
C CYS A 467 12.19 -7.72 26.18
N GLY A 468 10.90 -7.97 26.45
CA GLY A 468 9.91 -8.24 25.40
C GLY A 468 10.16 -9.53 24.61
N LEU A 469 11.07 -10.39 25.10
CA LEU A 469 11.40 -11.68 24.50
C LEU A 469 10.50 -12.77 25.12
N SER A 470 9.73 -13.48 24.30
CA SER A 470 8.97 -14.64 24.76
C SER A 470 9.86 -15.89 24.73
N CYS A 471 10.23 -16.38 25.90
CA CYS A 471 10.98 -17.62 26.07
C CYS A 471 10.14 -18.89 25.83
N GLU A 472 9.08 -18.78 25.01
CA GLU A 472 8.07 -19.81 24.81
C GLU A 472 8.41 -20.75 23.65
N ASP A 473 9.37 -20.37 22.79
CA ASP A 473 9.98 -21.24 21.78
C ASP A 473 11.31 -21.83 22.28
N GLY A 474 11.26 -22.49 23.43
CA GLY A 474 12.36 -23.34 23.88
C GLY A 474 12.51 -24.53 22.95
N GLY A 475 13.47 -24.46 22.01
CA GLY A 475 14.02 -25.60 21.29
C GLY A 475 14.44 -26.71 22.26
N GLY A 476 13.52 -27.63 22.52
CA GLY A 476 13.69 -28.73 23.47
C GLY A 476 14.68 -29.78 22.98
N GLY A 477 15.94 -29.61 23.35
CA GLY A 477 16.84 -30.73 23.61
C GLY A 477 16.43 -31.49 24.88
N GLY A 478 15.37 -32.31 24.79
CA GLY A 478 15.24 -33.53 25.60
C GLY A 478 14.46 -33.46 26.93
N GLY A 479 13.22 -33.99 26.87
CA GLY A 479 12.80 -35.06 27.77
C GLY A 479 11.93 -34.70 28.99
N GLY A 480 10.62 -34.91 28.84
CA GLY A 480 9.84 -35.61 29.87
C GLY A 480 8.70 -34.84 30.55
N GLY A 481 7.50 -34.96 29.97
CA GLY A 481 6.30 -35.34 30.71
C GLY A 481 5.52 -34.25 31.46
N GLY A 482 4.34 -33.92 30.91
CA GLY A 482 3.10 -33.85 31.69
C GLY A 482 2.49 -32.48 31.90
N GLY A 483 1.56 -32.12 31.01
CA GLY A 483 0.23 -31.56 31.34
C GLY A 483 0.15 -30.13 31.84
N GLY A 484 -0.47 -29.27 31.02
CA GLY A 484 -1.33 -28.19 31.51
C GLY A 484 -1.14 -26.84 30.84
N GLY A 485 -1.93 -26.58 29.80
CA GLY A 485 -2.56 -25.28 29.55
C GLY A 485 -1.71 -24.20 28.90
N THR A 486 -1.48 -24.32 27.59
CA THR A 486 -1.22 -23.15 26.74
C THR A 486 -2.57 -22.72 26.16
N ILE A 487 -2.93 -21.45 26.34
CA ILE A 487 -4.28 -20.91 26.05
C ILE A 487 -4.46 -20.58 24.55
N CYS A 488 -3.37 -20.48 23.80
CA CYS A 488 -3.36 -20.27 22.36
C CYS A 488 -2.31 -21.19 21.73
N HIS A 489 -2.65 -21.77 20.59
CA HIS A 489 -1.71 -22.45 19.71
C HIS A 489 -1.96 -21.99 18.27
N ASP A 490 -1.19 -22.48 17.31
CA ASP A 490 -1.35 -22.17 15.88
C ASP A 490 -2.76 -22.53 15.38
N GLU A 491 -3.49 -21.57 14.80
CA GLU A 491 -4.84 -21.73 14.26
C GLU A 491 -4.91 -22.72 13.08
N CYS A 492 -3.78 -22.99 12.43
CA CYS A 492 -3.65 -23.97 11.35
C CYS A 492 -3.41 -25.40 11.83
N THR A 493 -3.32 -25.62 13.14
CA THR A 493 -3.02 -26.92 13.72
C THR A 493 -4.11 -27.34 14.72
N PRO A 494 -4.69 -28.55 14.62
CA PRO A 494 -5.65 -29.05 15.61
C PRO A 494 -5.04 -29.17 17.02
N GLY A 495 -5.81 -28.81 18.04
CA GLY A 495 -5.37 -28.82 19.44
C GLY A 495 -6.46 -28.48 20.46
N ASP A 496 -6.03 -27.99 21.62
CA ASP A 496 -6.90 -27.58 22.72
C ASP A 496 -7.76 -26.37 22.29
N PRO A 497 -8.96 -26.16 22.87
CA PRO A 497 -9.79 -25.02 22.49
C PRO A 497 -9.07 -23.68 22.71
N MET A 498 -9.17 -22.79 21.73
CA MET A 498 -8.52 -21.47 21.78
C MET A 498 -9.42 -20.39 22.39
N ASP A 499 -8.84 -19.50 23.20
CA ASP A 499 -9.59 -18.39 23.79
C ASP A 499 -9.62 -17.16 22.84
N PRO A 500 -10.80 -16.75 22.34
CA PRO A 500 -10.93 -15.61 21.44
C PRO A 500 -10.49 -14.28 22.05
N ALA A 501 -10.44 -14.18 23.38
CA ALA A 501 -9.98 -12.96 24.05
C ALA A 501 -8.44 -12.80 24.02
N SER A 502 -7.69 -13.87 23.73
CA SER A 502 -6.23 -13.88 23.81
C SER A 502 -5.50 -14.38 22.56
N CYS A 503 -6.18 -15.05 21.63
CA CYS A 503 -5.53 -15.75 20.50
C CYS A 503 -5.66 -15.06 19.13
N GLY A 504 -6.02 -13.77 19.10
CA GLY A 504 -6.07 -12.97 17.88
C GLY A 504 -7.44 -12.89 17.20
N GLY A 505 -7.57 -11.95 16.26
CA GLY A 505 -8.88 -11.58 15.67
C GLY A 505 -9.50 -12.67 14.79
N CYS A 506 -8.69 -13.53 14.14
CA CYS A 506 -9.20 -14.66 13.36
C CYS A 506 -9.89 -15.70 14.26
N VAL A 507 -9.27 -16.04 15.40
CA VAL A 507 -9.85 -16.97 16.37
C VAL A 507 -11.20 -16.44 16.88
N GLU A 508 -11.34 -15.13 17.12
CA GLU A 508 -12.62 -14.52 17.49
C GLU A 508 -13.71 -14.76 16.43
N VAL A 509 -13.39 -14.59 15.14
CA VAL A 509 -14.32 -14.83 14.03
C VAL A 509 -14.74 -16.30 13.98
N ILE A 510 -13.79 -17.23 14.16
CA ILE A 510 -14.08 -18.67 14.12
C ILE A 510 -14.91 -19.10 15.33
N CYS A 511 -14.63 -18.58 16.52
CA CYS A 511 -15.43 -18.84 17.72
C CYS A 511 -16.88 -18.35 17.58
N GLN A 512 -17.10 -17.25 16.83
CA GLN A 512 -18.45 -16.76 16.52
C GLN A 512 -19.16 -17.66 15.50
N GLN A 513 -18.41 -18.28 14.59
CA GLN A 513 -18.93 -19.18 13.57
C GLN A 513 -19.28 -20.55 14.15
N ASP A 514 -18.40 -21.13 14.97
CA ASP A 514 -18.64 -22.38 15.70
C ASP A 514 -18.01 -22.34 17.09
N ALA A 515 -18.86 -22.24 18.11
CA ALA A 515 -18.44 -22.23 19.52
C ALA A 515 -17.71 -23.52 19.94
N TYR A 516 -17.87 -24.63 19.20
CA TYR A 516 -17.15 -25.88 19.49
C TYR A 516 -15.63 -25.68 19.48
N CYS A 517 -15.12 -24.84 18.56
CA CYS A 517 -13.68 -24.55 18.41
C CYS A 517 -13.05 -23.94 19.65
N CYS A 518 -13.84 -23.25 20.47
CA CYS A 518 -13.35 -22.42 21.58
C CYS A 518 -13.87 -22.87 22.95
N ASP A 519 -14.93 -23.67 22.98
CA ASP A 519 -15.45 -24.27 24.20
C ASP A 519 -15.02 -25.73 24.40
N THR A 520 -14.66 -26.44 23.32
CA THR A 520 -14.46 -27.90 23.35
C THR A 520 -13.10 -28.34 22.82
N GLU A 521 -12.79 -28.06 21.54
CA GLU A 521 -11.55 -28.52 20.89
C GLU A 521 -11.35 -27.76 19.58
N TRP A 522 -10.11 -27.41 19.25
CA TRP A 522 -9.76 -26.85 17.94
C TRP A 522 -9.46 -28.01 16.98
N ASP A 523 -10.43 -28.42 16.16
CA ASP A 523 -10.28 -29.58 15.26
C ASP A 523 -10.07 -29.19 13.78
N SER A 524 -10.02 -30.17 12.89
CA SER A 524 -9.84 -29.92 11.45
C SER A 524 -10.96 -29.12 10.77
N VAL A 525 -12.14 -29.06 11.39
CA VAL A 525 -13.24 -28.21 10.91
C VAL A 525 -12.95 -26.76 11.28
N CYS A 526 -12.42 -26.50 12.48
CA CYS A 526 -11.95 -25.17 12.91
C CYS A 526 -10.85 -24.64 12.00
N VAL A 527 -9.87 -25.48 11.62
CA VAL A 527 -8.84 -25.14 10.62
C VAL A 527 -9.47 -24.81 9.27
N GLY A 528 -10.47 -25.57 8.82
CA GLY A 528 -11.19 -25.26 7.58
C GLY A 528 -11.94 -23.92 7.61
N TYR A 529 -12.34 -23.44 8.78
CA TYR A 529 -12.90 -22.11 8.95
C TYR A 529 -11.84 -21.01 8.88
N VAL A 530 -10.58 -21.28 9.25
CA VAL A 530 -9.45 -20.36 9.02
C VAL A 530 -9.28 -20.11 7.53
N ASP A 531 -9.25 -21.17 6.70
CA ASP A 531 -9.08 -21.05 5.25
C ASP A 531 -10.21 -20.28 4.56
N GLU A 532 -11.43 -20.39 5.10
CA GLU A 532 -12.63 -19.79 4.50
C GLU A 532 -12.86 -18.34 4.96
N TYR A 533 -12.56 -18.02 6.22
CA TYR A 533 -12.97 -16.76 6.85
C TYR A 533 -11.81 -15.86 7.30
N CYS A 534 -10.57 -16.34 7.32
CA CYS A 534 -9.42 -15.58 7.76
C CYS A 534 -8.42 -15.28 6.62
N SER A 535 -7.62 -14.23 6.81
CA SER A 535 -6.51 -13.88 5.93
C SER A 535 -5.28 -13.52 6.76
N PRO A 536 -4.14 -14.20 6.57
CA PRO A 536 -3.91 -15.26 5.58
C PRO A 536 -4.66 -16.58 5.91
N PRO A 537 -4.96 -17.43 4.91
CA PRO A 537 -5.41 -18.80 5.13
C PRO A 537 -4.24 -19.70 5.60
N CYS A 538 -4.56 -20.90 6.07
CA CYS A 538 -3.60 -21.98 6.20
C CYS A 538 -3.29 -22.58 4.80
#